data_AF-A0A150KKD7-F1
#
_entry.id   AF-A0A150KKD7-F1
#
_cell.length_a   1.000
_cell.length_b   1.000
_cell.length_c   1.000
_cell.angle_alpha   90.00
_cell.angle_beta   90.00
_cell.angle_gamma   90.00
#
_symmetry.space_group_name_H-M   'P 1'
#
loop_
_entity.id
_entity.type
_entity.pdbx_description
1 polymer ?
#
loop_
_entity_poly.entity_id
_entity_poly.type
_entity_poly.pdbx_seq_one_letter_code
_entity_poly.pdbx_strand_id
1 'polypeptide(L)'
;MSTEIKVQYTEIAQKLANLQSKAKSLKTSFPTDIGGKNHMDVISRLNEIGADVQKILHSYQSFLLKSENATKEAIKSMKELDERVSEQFQLMK
;
A
#
# COMPACT_ATOMS: atom_id res chain seq x y z
N MET A 1 5.30 -32.98 -2.60
CA MET A 1 5.15 -31.98 -3.69
C MET A 1 5.67 -30.66 -3.13
N SER A 2 6.91 -30.26 -3.40
CA SER A 2 7.36 -28.93 -2.99
C SER A 2 6.86 -27.91 -4.01
N THR A 3 6.11 -26.93 -3.54
CA THR A 3 5.75 -25.76 -4.33
C THR A 3 7.02 -24.92 -4.49
N GLU A 4 7.62 -24.94 -5.68
CA GLU A 4 8.74 -24.06 -6.01
C GLU A 4 8.25 -22.61 -6.03
N ILE A 5 8.98 -21.71 -5.36
CA ILE A 5 8.68 -20.28 -5.36
C ILE A 5 9.53 -19.64 -6.46
N LYS A 6 8.89 -19.14 -7.52
CA LYS A 6 9.54 -18.39 -8.60
C LYS A 6 9.21 -16.91 -8.50
N VAL A 7 10.24 -16.08 -8.34
CA VAL A 7 10.09 -14.64 -8.18
C VAL A 7 10.42 -13.90 -9.48
N GLN A 8 9.45 -13.15 -10.00
CA GLN A 8 9.66 -12.25 -11.14
C GLN A 8 9.99 -10.84 -10.64
N TYR A 9 11.26 -10.62 -10.24
CA TYR A 9 11.70 -9.39 -9.57
C TYR A 9 11.28 -8.09 -10.31
N THR A 10 11.49 -8.03 -11.63
CA THR A 10 11.16 -6.84 -12.44
C THR A 10 9.66 -6.55 -12.47
N GLU A 11 8.83 -7.59 -12.67
CA GLU A 11 7.37 -7.43 -12.73
C GLU A 11 6.82 -6.94 -11.40
N ILE A 12 7.32 -7.48 -10.28
CA ILE A 12 6.86 -7.07 -8.96
C ILE A 12 7.30 -5.63 -8.66
N ALA A 13 8.54 -5.25 -8.99
CA ALA A 13 9.01 -3.88 -8.82
C ALA A 13 8.13 -2.86 -9.57
N GLN A 14 7.74 -3.18 -10.82
CA GLN A 14 6.83 -2.35 -11.61
C GLN A 14 5.44 -2.26 -10.97
N LYS A 15 4.89 -3.38 -10.51
CA LYS A 15 3.58 -3.43 -9.84
C LYS A 15 3.57 -2.65 -8.52
N LEU A 16 4.63 -2.75 -7.72
CA LEU A 16 4.79 -1.98 -6.48
C LEU A 16 4.92 -0.48 -6.76
N ALA A 17 5.69 -0.08 -7.78
CA ALA A 17 5.77 1.32 -8.18
C ALA A 17 4.41 1.88 -8.63
N ASN A 18 3.64 1.09 -9.40
CA ASN A 18 2.28 1.45 -9.80
C ASN A 18 1.34 1.59 -8.59
N LEU A 19 1.39 0.64 -7.65
CA LEU A 19 0.62 0.66 -6.42
C LEU A 19 0.95 1.90 -5.59
N GLN A 20 2.23 2.21 -5.41
CA GLN A 20 2.67 3.39 -4.68
C GLN A 20 2.15 4.69 -5.31
N SER A 21 2.26 4.80 -6.64
CA SER A 21 1.75 5.95 -7.38
C SER A 21 0.24 6.12 -7.20
N LYS A 22 -0.53 5.03 -7.36
CA LYS A 22 -1.98 5.04 -7.16
C LYS A 22 -2.38 5.38 -5.73
N ALA A 23 -1.70 4.81 -4.74
CA ALA A 23 -1.93 5.09 -3.33
C ALA A 23 -1.67 6.57 -3.01
N LYS A 24 -0.57 7.15 -3.51
CA LYS A 24 -0.28 8.59 -3.35
C LYS A 24 -1.29 9.48 -4.06
N SER A 25 -1.84 9.04 -5.19
CA SER A 25 -2.85 9.78 -5.95
C SER A 25 -4.27 9.69 -5.38
N LEU A 26 -4.49 8.81 -4.39
CA LEU A 26 -5.81 8.63 -3.78
C LEU A 26 -6.23 9.94 -3.10
N LYS A 27 -7.34 10.52 -3.56
CA LYS A 27 -7.96 11.67 -2.89
C LYS A 27 -8.62 11.18 -1.61
N THR A 28 -8.10 11.63 -0.48
CA THR A 28 -8.63 11.28 0.84
C THR A 28 -9.49 12.38 1.45
N SER A 29 -9.40 13.60 0.92
CA SER A 29 -10.22 14.73 1.35
C SER A 29 -11.69 14.49 1.01
N PHE A 30 -12.56 14.66 1.98
CA PHE A 30 -14.01 14.59 1.80
C PHE A 30 -14.68 15.84 2.41
N PRO A 31 -15.77 16.36 1.82
CA PRO A 31 -16.48 17.50 2.40
C PRO A 31 -17.03 17.18 3.79
N THR A 32 -16.68 18.01 4.78
CA THR A 32 -17.09 17.85 6.19
C THR A 32 -17.83 19.07 6.74
N ASP A 33 -18.04 20.10 5.90
CA ASP A 33 -18.79 21.32 6.21
C ASP A 33 -19.87 21.56 5.15
N ILE A 34 -20.76 20.58 5.01
CA ILE A 34 -21.95 20.71 4.19
C ILE A 34 -22.98 21.49 5.01
N GLY A 35 -23.64 22.46 4.37
CA GLY A 35 -24.74 23.22 4.98
C GLY A 35 -24.35 24.49 5.75
N GLY A 36 -23.06 24.76 5.98
CA GLY A 36 -22.58 26.01 6.58
C GLY A 36 -23.19 26.27 7.96
N LYS A 37 -24.09 27.27 8.07
CA LYS A 37 -24.82 27.59 9.31
C LYS A 37 -26.08 26.75 9.53
N ASN A 38 -26.38 25.79 8.65
CA ASN A 38 -27.54 24.93 8.81
C ASN A 38 -27.26 23.82 9.82
N HIS A 39 -27.99 23.82 10.92
CA HIS A 39 -27.85 22.88 12.03
C HIS A 39 -28.94 21.80 12.07
N MET A 40 -29.63 21.55 10.95
CA MET A 40 -30.55 20.40 10.86
C MET A 40 -29.78 19.10 11.14
N ASP A 41 -30.36 18.20 11.93
CA ASP A 41 -29.74 16.91 12.28
C ASP A 41 -29.24 16.10 11.06
N VAL A 42 -29.94 16.22 9.92
CA VAL A 42 -29.55 15.57 8.66
C VAL A 42 -28.20 16.10 8.15
N ILE A 43 -27.97 17.41 8.27
CA ILE A 43 -26.73 18.06 7.86
C ILE A 43 -25.58 17.63 8.80
N SER A 44 -25.82 17.62 10.11
CA SER A 44 -24.85 17.16 11.11
C SER A 44 -24.42 15.71 10.83
N ARG A 45 -25.37 14.80 10.61
CA ARG A 45 -25.08 13.40 10.26
C ARG A 45 -24.31 13.26 8.95
N LEU A 46 -24.62 14.10 7.96
CA LEU A 46 -23.90 14.06 6.68
C LEU A 46 -22.44 14.50 6.84
N ASN A 47 -22.18 15.50 7.70
CA ASN A 47 -20.82 15.93 8.03
C ASN A 47 -20.05 14.88 8.84
N GLU A 48 -20.70 14.19 9.78
CA GLU A 48 -20.13 13.05 10.51
C GLU A 48 -19.74 11.90 9.55
N ILE A 49 -20.65 11.50 8.66
CA ILE A 49 -20.37 10.49 7.62
C ILE A 49 -19.19 10.94 6.75
N GLY A 50 -19.15 12.21 6.36
CA GLY A 50 -18.05 12.75 5.57
C GLY A 50 -16.70 12.65 6.28
N ALA A 51 -16.67 12.92 7.59
CA ALA A 51 -15.48 12.81 8.40
C ALA A 51 -15.02 11.35 8.54
N ASP A 52 -15.95 10.42 8.72
CA ASP A 52 -15.66 8.98 8.78
C ASP A 52 -15.13 8.45 7.45
N VAL A 53 -15.72 8.85 6.33
CA VAL A 53 -15.23 8.50 4.98
C VAL A 53 -13.81 9.02 4.77
N GLN A 54 -13.54 10.28 5.11
CA GLN A 54 -12.20 10.85 5.03
C GLN A 54 -11.20 10.05 5.88
N LYS A 55 -11.56 9.69 7.11
CA LYS A 55 -10.72 8.90 8.01
C LYS A 55 -10.42 7.50 7.45
N ILE A 56 -11.42 6.84 6.87
CA ILE A 56 -11.28 5.54 6.22
C ILE A 56 -10.34 5.65 5.01
N LEU A 57 -10.51 6.67 4.16
CA LEU A 57 -9.66 6.88 2.99
C LEU A 57 -8.20 7.12 3.38
N HIS A 58 -7.94 7.94 4.40
CA HIS A 58 -6.59 8.15 4.93
C HIS A 58 -5.97 6.87 5.49
N SER A 59 -6.75 6.09 6.23
CA SER A 59 -6.30 4.82 6.80
C SER A 59 -5.95 3.82 5.69
N TYR A 60 -6.80 3.74 4.67
CA TYR A 60 -6.58 2.87 3.52
C TYR A 60 -5.33 3.29 2.71
N GLN A 61 -5.16 4.59 2.44
CA GLN A 61 -3.94 5.10 1.80
C GLN A 61 -2.68 4.69 2.56
N SER A 62 -2.68 4.89 3.88
CA SER A 62 -1.57 4.54 4.76
C SER A 62 -1.28 3.04 4.74
N PHE A 63 -2.33 2.23 4.76
CA PHE A 63 -2.23 0.76 4.67
C PHE A 63 -1.59 0.32 3.35
N LEU A 64 -2.03 0.87 2.21
CA LEU A 64 -1.47 0.54 0.90
C LEU A 64 0.02 0.85 0.81
N LEU A 65 0.43 2.03 1.30
CA LEU A 65 1.85 2.43 1.33
C LEU A 65 2.69 1.54 2.24
N LYS A 66 2.15 1.17 3.41
CA LYS A 66 2.83 0.24 4.33
C LYS A 66 2.99 -1.15 3.72
N SER A 67 1.95 -1.66 3.06
CA SER A 67 1.97 -2.96 2.40
C SER A 67 2.94 -2.99 1.22
N GLU A 68 3.00 -1.91 0.43
CA GLU A 68 3.96 -1.76 -0.66
C GLU A 68 5.40 -1.83 -0.14
N ASN A 69 5.71 -1.03 0.89
CA ASN A 69 7.04 -1.01 1.48
C ASN A 69 7.43 -2.37 2.10
N ALA A 70 6.52 -3.01 2.84
CA ALA A 70 6.78 -4.33 3.42
C ALA A 70 7.06 -5.39 2.35
N THR A 71 6.32 -5.34 1.24
CA THR A 71 6.53 -6.26 0.11
C THR A 71 7.87 -6.01 -0.58
N LYS A 72 8.24 -4.73 -0.75
CA LYS A 72 9.53 -4.33 -1.33
C LYS A 72 10.71 -4.85 -0.50
N GLU A 73 10.65 -4.71 0.82
CA GLU A 73 11.70 -5.23 1.71
C GLU A 73 11.76 -6.76 1.68
N ALA A 74 10.62 -7.46 1.68
CA ALA A 74 10.60 -8.91 1.57
C ALA A 74 11.28 -9.42 0.28
N ILE A 75 10.99 -8.79 -0.86
CA ILE A 75 11.58 -9.15 -2.15
C ILE A 75 13.09 -8.85 -2.18
N LYS A 76 13.51 -7.73 -1.59
CA LYS A 76 14.92 -7.40 -1.44
C LYS A 76 15.64 -8.48 -0.63
N SER A 77 15.10 -8.88 0.52
CA SER A 77 15.66 -9.95 1.33
C SER A 77 15.73 -11.28 0.58
N MET A 78 14.71 -11.63 -0.22
CA MET A 78 14.74 -12.83 -1.06
C MET A 78 15.87 -12.77 -2.10
N LYS A 79 16.05 -11.63 -2.77
CA LYS A 79 17.13 -11.44 -3.75
C LYS A 79 18.51 -11.56 -3.12
N GLU A 80 18.71 -10.93 -1.96
CA GLU A 80 19.97 -11.00 -1.22
C GLU A 80 20.29 -12.43 -0.74
N LEU A 81 19.28 -13.20 -0.35
CA LEU A 81 19.44 -14.61 0.00
C LEU A 81 19.83 -15.46 -1.22
N ASP A 82 19.14 -15.28 -2.35
CA ASP A 82 19.46 -15.98 -3.61
C ASP A 82 20.91 -15.70 -4.05
N GLU A 83 21.34 -14.43 -3.98
CA GLU A 83 22.69 -14.01 -4.34
C GLU A 83 23.74 -14.66 -3.43
N ARG A 84 23.54 -14.63 -2.10
CA ARG A 84 24.45 -15.26 -1.13
C ARG A 84 24.57 -16.77 -1.33
N VAL A 85 23.45 -17.45 -1.58
CA VAL A 85 23.45 -18.89 -1.84
C VAL A 85 24.22 -19.18 -3.14
N SER A 86 23.98 -18.41 -4.20
CA SER A 86 24.71 -18.55 -5.46
C SER A 86 26.21 -18.33 -5.31
N GLU A 87 26.64 -17.31 -4.55
CA GLU A 87 28.05 -17.05 -4.25
C GLU A 87 28.71 -18.23 -3.50
N GLN A 88 28.03 -18.76 -2.47
CA GLN A 88 28.52 -19.93 -1.73
C GLN A 88 28.67 -21.17 -2.63
N PHE A 89 27.72 -21.40 -3.54
CA PHE A 89 27.81 -22.50 -4.51
C PHE A 89 28.97 -22.34 -5.50
N GLN A 90 29.28 -21.11 -5.91
CA GLN A 90 30.42 -20.84 -6.79
C GLN A 90 31.76 -21.05 -6.08
N LEU A 91 31.87 -20.68 -4.80
CA LEU A 91 33.09 -20.86 -3.99
C LEU A 91 33.39 -22.34 -3.65
N MET A 92 32.39 -23.22 -3.72
CA MET A 92 32.55 -24.66 -3.49
C MET A 92 32.91 -25.48 -4.74
N LYS A 93 32.94 -24.85 -5.92
CA LYS A 93 33.39 -25.48 -7.18
C LYS A 93 34.86 -25.17 -7.46
#